data_AF-A0A8J8DQM6-F1
#
_entry.id   AF-A0A8J8DQM6-F1
#
_cell.length_a   1.000
_cell.length_b   1.000
_cell.length_c   1.000
_cell.angle_alpha   90.00
_cell.angle_beta   90.00
_cell.angle_gamma   90.00
#
_symmetry.space_group_name_H-M   'P 1'
#
loop_
_entity.id
_entity.type
_entity.pdbx_description
1 polymer ?
#
loop_
_entity_poly.entity_id
_entity_poly.type
_entity_poly.pdbx_seq_one_letter_code
_entity_poly.pdbx_strand_id
1 'polypeptide(L)'
;MVVKEIDDINFLPRKRKPGRPPKWKQGTITKHYRIPFDLEAKLKQLVKEGKFESETEAIYHYVMFADKLEELSDKIKKLETRVEILEAENKALRQKITLLENEKEELKKENHELLKELETLAEENMRLKSGIQGEVQKVEEVDVFGLIKEYLEIKEKKRKVTTEGELLELDKRQKKVQESINAFLEEKSIDKLLFWRTLNLKGIDEVRKMLRGE
;
A
#
# COMPACT_ATOMS: atom_id res chain seq x y z
N MET A 1 31.51 33.89 -9.70
CA MET A 1 32.14 33.55 -11.00
C MET A 1 33.63 33.39 -10.76
N VAL A 2 34.14 32.16 -10.73
CA VAL A 2 35.57 31.89 -10.88
C VAL A 2 35.69 30.76 -11.89
N VAL A 3 36.47 31.05 -12.92
CA VAL A 3 36.65 30.32 -14.17
C VAL A 3 37.46 29.05 -13.90
N LYS A 4 37.05 27.96 -14.56
CA LYS A 4 37.78 26.68 -14.62
C LYS A 4 39.10 26.89 -15.37
N GLU A 5 40.22 26.54 -14.75
CA GLU A 5 41.40 26.11 -15.49
C GLU A 5 41.35 24.58 -15.62
N ILE A 6 41.24 24.13 -16.86
CA ILE A 6 41.28 22.73 -17.27
C ILE A 6 42.75 22.46 -17.59
N ASP A 7 43.48 21.89 -16.64
CA ASP A 7 44.81 21.36 -16.90
C ASP A 7 44.69 20.03 -17.65
N ASP A 8 45.03 20.09 -18.94
CA ASP A 8 45.65 19.05 -19.77
C ASP A 8 45.49 17.60 -19.32
N ILE A 9 44.43 16.98 -19.81
CA ILE A 9 44.30 15.52 -19.86
C ILE A 9 45.32 14.99 -20.86
N ASN A 10 46.48 14.59 -20.34
CA ASN A 10 47.50 13.84 -21.07
C ASN A 10 46.93 12.47 -21.50
N PHE A 11 46.49 12.35 -22.76
CA PHE A 11 45.94 11.12 -23.37
C PHE A 11 47.00 10.08 -23.76
N LEU A 12 48.19 10.11 -23.17
CA LEU A 12 49.19 9.07 -23.39
C LEU A 12 49.15 8.04 -22.26
N PRO A 13 49.00 6.74 -22.57
CA PRO A 13 49.03 5.71 -21.54
C PRO A 13 50.38 5.76 -20.82
N ARG A 14 50.34 6.03 -19.51
CA ARG A 14 51.53 5.98 -18.65
C ARG A 14 52.24 4.65 -18.88
N LYS A 15 53.53 4.69 -19.24
CA LYS A 15 54.37 3.49 -19.34
C LYS A 15 54.23 2.70 -18.05
N ARG A 16 53.62 1.50 -18.13
CA ARG A 16 53.49 0.61 -16.98
C ARG A 16 54.90 0.32 -16.48
N LYS A 17 55.16 0.58 -15.18
CA LYS A 17 56.36 0.07 -14.52
C LYS A 17 56.46 -1.43 -14.84
N PRO A 18 57.64 -2.00 -15.13
CA PRO A 18 57.77 -3.43 -15.36
C PRO A 18 57.20 -4.15 -14.12
N GLY A 19 56.01 -4.72 -14.29
CA GLY A 19 55.33 -5.46 -13.24
C GLY A 19 56.19 -6.65 -12.85
N ARG A 20 56.14 -7.04 -11.57
CA ARG A 20 56.76 -8.30 -11.14
C ARG A 20 56.35 -9.41 -12.11
N PRO A 21 57.29 -10.26 -12.56
CA PRO A 21 56.98 -11.33 -13.48
C PRO A 21 55.82 -12.18 -12.92
N PRO A 22 54.93 -12.71 -13.79
CA PRO A 22 53.84 -13.58 -13.38
C PRO A 22 54.33 -14.71 -12.47
N LYS A 23 53.54 -15.10 -11.47
CA LYS A 23 53.93 -16.11 -10.47
C LYS A 23 54.46 -17.42 -11.07
N TRP A 24 54.04 -17.80 -12.27
CA TRP A 24 54.52 -19.00 -12.97
C TRP A 24 55.96 -18.92 -13.51
N LYS A 25 56.56 -17.72 -13.54
CA LYS A 25 57.99 -17.50 -13.87
C LYS A 25 58.88 -17.33 -12.63
N GLN A 26 58.30 -17.31 -11.43
CA GLN A 26 59.07 -17.38 -10.18
C GLN A 26 59.31 -18.86 -9.94
N GLY A 27 60.59 -19.27 -9.86
CA GLY A 27 61.02 -20.67 -9.90
C GLY A 27 60.20 -21.61 -9.02
N THR A 28 60.18 -22.89 -9.40
CA THR A 28 59.63 -24.01 -8.62
C THR A 28 59.80 -23.75 -7.13
N ILE A 29 58.68 -23.56 -6.42
CA ILE A 29 58.66 -23.48 -4.97
C ILE A 29 59.25 -24.80 -4.48
N THR A 30 60.52 -24.80 -4.08
CA THR A 30 61.15 -25.94 -3.43
C THR A 30 60.45 -26.14 -2.10
N LYS A 31 59.50 -27.08 -2.07
CA LYS A 31 58.79 -27.49 -0.86
C LYS A 31 59.82 -28.08 0.11
N HIS A 32 60.00 -27.44 1.27
CA HIS A 32 60.84 -27.98 2.33
C HIS A 32 59.98 -28.85 3.24
N TYR A 33 59.91 -30.14 2.92
CA TYR A 33 59.34 -31.12 3.84
C TYR A 33 60.31 -31.26 5.01
N ARG A 34 59.83 -30.96 6.23
CA ARG A 34 60.61 -31.21 7.46
C ARG A 34 60.63 -32.72 7.69
N ILE A 35 61.67 -33.38 7.17
CA ILE A 35 61.91 -34.80 7.37
C ILE A 35 62.14 -35.02 8.87
N PRO A 36 61.32 -35.85 9.55
CA PRO A 36 61.58 -36.24 10.94
C PRO A 36 62.97 -36.88 11.03
N PHE A 37 63.75 -36.53 12.07
CA PHE A 37 65.12 -37.04 12.25
C PHE A 37 65.17 -38.59 12.29
N ASP A 38 64.06 -39.22 12.69
CA ASP A 38 63.93 -40.68 12.78
C ASP A 38 63.20 -41.32 11.59
N LEU A 39 62.99 -40.60 10.48
CA LEU A 39 62.21 -41.11 9.34
C LEU A 39 62.85 -42.38 8.76
N GLU A 40 64.17 -42.39 8.63
CA GLU A 40 64.91 -43.55 8.11
C GLU A 40 64.74 -44.79 9.01
N ALA A 41 64.79 -44.61 10.33
CA ALA A 41 64.58 -45.70 11.29
C ALA A 41 63.15 -46.25 11.24
N LYS A 42 62.15 -45.36 11.10
CA LYS A 42 60.74 -45.74 10.96
C LYS A 42 60.45 -46.44 9.64
N LEU A 43 61.04 -45.99 8.53
CA LEU A 43 60.88 -46.64 7.22
C LEU A 43 61.48 -48.04 7.24
N LYS A 44 62.70 -48.21 7.78
CA LYS A 44 63.33 -49.52 8.00
C LYS A 44 62.48 -50.44 8.86
N GLN A 45 61.83 -49.92 9.89
CA GLN A 45 60.93 -50.70 10.73
C GLN A 45 59.66 -51.13 10.00
N LEU A 46 59.03 -50.24 9.22
CA LEU A 46 57.81 -50.55 8.47
C LEU A 46 58.04 -51.61 7.38
N VAL A 47 59.22 -51.58 6.74
CA VAL A 47 59.63 -52.62 5.78
C VAL A 47 59.89 -53.95 6.50
N LYS A 48 60.53 -53.94 7.68
CA LYS A 48 60.72 -55.15 8.52
C LYS A 48 59.40 -55.73 9.01
N GLU A 49 58.40 -54.89 9.27
CA GLU A 49 57.04 -55.29 9.64
C GLU A 49 56.22 -55.82 8.44
N GLY A 50 56.78 -55.82 7.23
CA GLY A 50 56.12 -56.31 6.02
C GLY A 50 54.98 -55.41 5.52
N LYS A 51 54.92 -54.15 5.98
CA LYS A 51 53.87 -53.19 5.60
C LYS A 51 54.12 -52.54 4.23
N PHE A 52 55.37 -52.56 3.77
CA PHE A 52 55.80 -52.08 2.46
C PHE A 52 56.88 -53.01 1.93
N GLU A 53 56.93 -53.20 0.61
CA GLU A 53 57.90 -54.05 -0.09
C GLU A 53 59.31 -53.42 -0.07
N SER A 54 59.38 -52.08 0.00
CA SER A 54 60.64 -51.34 0.07
C SER A 54 60.52 -50.00 0.81
N GLU A 55 61.65 -49.45 1.22
CA GLU A 55 61.72 -48.10 1.79
C GLU A 55 61.27 -47.03 0.76
N THR A 56 61.50 -47.27 -0.54
CA THR A 56 61.09 -46.37 -1.61
C THR A 56 59.58 -46.33 -1.80
N GLU A 57 58.90 -47.48 -1.67
CA GLU A 57 57.44 -47.56 -1.69
C GLU A 57 56.85 -46.83 -0.48
N ALA A 58 57.41 -47.04 0.71
CA ALA A 58 56.98 -46.35 1.93
C ALA A 58 57.16 -44.81 1.83
N ILE A 59 58.25 -44.33 1.20
CA ILE A 59 58.45 -42.90 0.91
C ILE A 59 57.41 -42.38 -0.09
N TYR A 60 57.12 -43.13 -1.17
CA TYR A 60 56.11 -42.75 -2.15
C TYR A 60 54.73 -42.57 -1.51
N HIS A 61 54.30 -43.53 -0.68
CA HIS A 61 53.05 -43.43 0.06
C HIS A 61 53.05 -42.24 1.02
N TYR A 62 54.15 -41.99 1.74
CA TYR A 62 54.25 -40.85 2.66
C TYR A 62 54.08 -39.51 1.94
N VAL A 63 54.73 -39.33 0.79
CA VAL A 63 54.60 -38.12 -0.04
C VAL A 63 53.17 -37.96 -0.54
N MET A 64 52.55 -39.03 -1.05
CA MET A 64 51.16 -39.02 -1.51
C MET A 64 50.17 -38.68 -0.38
N PHE A 65 50.38 -39.18 0.83
CA PHE A 65 49.57 -38.82 2.00
C PHE A 65 49.78 -37.36 2.40
N ALA A 66 51.00 -36.85 2.36
CA ALA A 66 51.30 -35.45 2.67
C ALA A 66 50.59 -34.49 1.69
N ASP A 67 50.62 -34.78 0.39
CA ASP A 67 49.94 -33.96 -0.62
C ASP A 67 48.40 -34.01 -0.44
N LYS A 68 47.84 -35.17 -0.10
CA LYS A 68 46.41 -35.30 0.18
C LYS A 68 45.99 -34.56 1.45
N LEU A 69 46.82 -34.55 2.49
CA LEU A 69 46.58 -33.78 3.71
C LEU A 69 46.63 -32.26 3.44
N GLU A 70 47.55 -31.81 2.59
CA GLU A 70 47.62 -30.42 2.15
C GLU A 70 46.35 -30.02 1.38
N GLU A 71 45.90 -30.85 0.43
CA GLU A 71 44.65 -30.61 -0.33
C GLU A 71 43.42 -30.54 0.59
N LEU A 72 43.31 -31.44 1.56
CA LEU A 72 42.22 -31.42 2.53
C LEU A 72 42.29 -30.20 3.44
N SER A 73 43.48 -29.79 3.88
CA SER A 73 43.69 -28.57 4.67
C SER A 73 43.24 -27.32 3.92
N ASP A 74 43.56 -27.23 2.63
CA ASP A 74 43.12 -26.12 1.78
C ASP A 74 41.60 -26.13 1.56
N LYS A 75 40.98 -27.30 1.42
CA LYS A 75 39.51 -27.42 1.35
C LYS A 75 38.86 -27.00 2.66
N ILE A 76 39.39 -27.40 3.81
CA ILE A 76 38.89 -27.01 5.12
C ILE A 76 38.93 -25.50 5.27
N LYS A 77 40.06 -24.83 4.98
CA LYS A 77 40.17 -23.37 5.05
C LYS A 77 39.15 -22.66 4.14
N LYS A 78 38.94 -23.17 2.93
CA LYS A 78 37.92 -22.61 2.02
C LYS A 78 36.51 -22.78 2.55
N LEU A 79 36.21 -23.91 3.19
CA LEU A 79 34.91 -24.15 3.82
C LEU A 79 34.72 -23.27 5.06
N GLU A 80 35.73 -23.13 5.91
CA GLU A 80 35.70 -22.25 7.09
C GLU A 80 35.38 -20.80 6.69
N THR A 81 36.12 -20.25 5.72
CA THR A 81 35.84 -18.90 5.21
C THR A 81 34.43 -18.78 4.61
N ARG A 82 33.93 -19.84 3.96
CA ARG A 82 32.57 -19.83 3.40
C ARG A 82 31.51 -19.85 4.51
N VAL A 83 31.74 -20.61 5.58
CA VAL A 83 30.86 -20.65 6.77
C VAL A 83 30.81 -19.28 7.43
N GLU A 84 31.95 -18.62 7.65
CA GLU A 84 32.01 -17.27 8.23
C GLU A 84 31.21 -16.25 7.41
N ILE A 85 31.32 -16.29 6.08
CA ILE A 85 30.53 -15.43 5.18
C ILE A 85 29.04 -15.72 5.33
N LEU A 86 28.64 -17.00 5.31
CA LEU A 86 27.24 -17.39 5.42
C LEU A 86 26.65 -17.02 6.79
N GLU A 87 27.42 -17.12 7.87
CA GLU A 87 26.99 -16.70 9.20
C GLU A 87 26.77 -15.19 9.27
N ALA A 88 27.66 -14.40 8.65
CA ALA A 88 27.51 -12.95 8.54
C ALA A 88 26.27 -12.57 7.72
N GLU A 89 26.06 -13.22 6.57
CA GLU A 89 24.87 -13.04 5.72
C GLU A 89 23.58 -13.40 6.48
N ASN A 90 23.56 -14.53 7.20
CA ASN A 90 22.40 -14.97 7.97
C ASN A 90 22.08 -13.98 9.10
N LYS A 91 23.09 -13.45 9.79
CA LYS A 91 22.91 -12.43 10.83
C LYS A 91 22.31 -11.15 10.25
N ALA A 92 22.80 -10.69 9.10
CA ALA A 92 22.26 -9.51 8.42
C ALA A 92 20.81 -9.72 7.96
N LEU A 93 20.49 -10.90 7.42
CA LEU A 93 19.12 -11.25 7.03
C LEU A 93 18.16 -11.29 8.23
N ARG A 94 18.58 -11.86 9.36
CA ARG A 94 17.77 -11.87 10.59
C ARG A 94 17.46 -10.46 11.07
N GLN A 95 18.45 -9.56 11.06
CA GLN A 95 18.23 -8.15 11.41
C GLN A 95 17.23 -7.48 10.46
N LYS A 96 17.35 -7.74 9.15
CA LYS A 96 16.40 -7.22 8.16
C LYS A 96 14.97 -7.74 8.39
N ILE A 97 14.83 -9.04 8.71
CA ILE A 97 13.54 -9.64 9.04
C ILE A 97 12.92 -8.94 10.26
N THR A 98 13.68 -8.74 11.34
CA THR A 98 13.15 -8.05 12.54
C THR A 98 12.71 -6.62 12.26
N LEU A 99 13.43 -5.89 11.39
CA LEU A 99 13.02 -4.54 11.00
C LEU A 99 11.71 -4.55 10.21
N LEU A 100 11.58 -5.46 9.25
CA LEU A 100 10.36 -5.60 8.44
C LEU A 100 9.16 -6.09 9.27
N GLU A 101 9.39 -6.93 10.27
CA GLU A 101 8.35 -7.37 11.20
C GLU A 101 7.83 -6.21 12.05
N ASN A 102 8.73 -5.36 12.55
CA ASN A 102 8.36 -4.15 13.29
C ASN A 102 7.58 -3.17 12.41
N GLU A 103 8.06 -2.89 11.20
CA GLU A 103 7.38 -2.00 10.23
C GLU A 103 5.98 -2.53 9.89
N LYS A 104 5.84 -3.84 9.72
CA LYS A 104 4.55 -4.50 9.50
C LYS A 104 3.60 -4.34 10.69
N GLU A 105 4.09 -4.38 11.91
CA GLU A 105 3.27 -4.14 13.10
C GLU A 105 2.81 -2.68 13.21
N GLU A 106 3.68 -1.72 12.90
CA GLU A 106 3.33 -0.30 12.85
C GLU A 106 2.25 -0.03 11.79
N LEU A 107 2.44 -0.53 10.57
CA LEU A 107 1.45 -0.40 9.50
C LEU A 107 0.10 -1.03 9.86
N LYS A 108 0.09 -2.14 10.62
CA LYS A 108 -1.16 -2.73 11.11
C LYS A 108 -1.88 -1.84 12.11
N LYS A 109 -1.14 -1.16 13.00
CA LYS A 109 -1.72 -0.22 13.97
C LYS A 109 -2.30 0.98 13.25
N GLU A 110 -1.55 1.58 12.33
CA GLU A 110 -2.00 2.72 11.52
C GLU A 110 -3.25 2.36 10.70
N ASN A 111 -3.27 1.19 10.06
CA ASN A 111 -4.45 0.73 9.33
C ASN A 111 -5.68 0.57 10.24
N HIS A 112 -5.48 0.05 11.45
CA HIS A 112 -6.58 -0.09 12.42
C HIS A 112 -7.11 1.27 12.90
N GLU A 113 -6.24 2.26 13.08
CA GLU A 113 -6.64 3.63 13.43
C GLU A 113 -7.43 4.28 12.28
N LEU A 114 -6.92 4.19 11.05
CA LEU A 114 -7.60 4.69 9.85
C LEU A 114 -8.97 4.04 9.64
N LEU A 115 -9.11 2.74 9.91
CA LEU A 115 -10.42 2.07 9.82
C LEU A 115 -11.41 2.62 10.84
N LYS A 116 -11.00 2.91 12.07
CA LYS A 116 -11.86 3.54 13.08
C LYS A 116 -12.27 4.94 12.67
N GLU A 117 -11.35 5.75 12.17
CA GLU A 117 -11.66 7.10 11.67
C GLU A 117 -12.63 7.05 10.49
N LEU A 118 -12.48 6.07 9.60
CA LEU A 118 -13.39 5.89 8.49
C LEU A 118 -14.79 5.48 8.97
N GLU A 119 -14.89 4.59 9.97
CA GLU A 119 -16.16 4.23 10.61
C GLU A 119 -16.83 5.44 11.26
N THR A 120 -16.09 6.26 12.03
CA THR A 120 -16.66 7.45 12.67
C THR A 120 -17.14 8.47 11.63
N LEU A 121 -16.35 8.71 10.58
CA LEU A 121 -16.74 9.60 9.50
C LEU A 121 -17.96 9.07 8.74
N ALA A 122 -18.07 7.75 8.55
CA ALA A 122 -19.23 7.14 7.92
C ALA A 122 -20.50 7.32 8.77
N GLU A 123 -20.40 7.14 10.09
CA GLU A 123 -21.51 7.39 11.02
C GLU A 123 -21.94 8.86 11.03
N GLU A 124 -20.99 9.79 11.07
CA GLU A 124 -21.26 11.22 10.99
C GLU A 124 -21.94 11.59 9.68
N ASN A 125 -21.48 11.05 8.55
CA ASN A 125 -22.07 11.28 7.25
C ASN A 125 -23.52 10.77 7.18
N MET A 126 -23.79 9.59 7.75
CA MET A 126 -25.15 9.06 7.88
C MET A 126 -26.05 9.97 8.73
N ARG A 127 -25.54 10.45 9.88
CA ARG A 127 -26.27 11.40 10.73
C ARG A 127 -26.57 12.70 9.98
N LEU A 128 -25.58 13.30 9.34
CA LEU A 128 -25.75 14.53 8.57
C LEU A 128 -26.75 14.36 7.43
N LYS A 129 -26.66 13.27 6.66
CA LYS A 129 -27.65 12.97 5.61
C LYS A 129 -29.07 12.87 6.15
N SER A 130 -29.25 12.16 7.27
CA SER A 130 -30.56 12.04 7.91
C SER A 130 -31.10 13.39 8.42
N GLY A 131 -30.22 14.24 8.97
CA GLY A 131 -30.56 15.58 9.43
C GLY A 131 -30.99 16.49 8.28
N ILE A 132 -30.19 16.54 7.21
CA ILE A 132 -30.47 17.33 6.01
C ILE A 132 -31.78 16.87 5.37
N GLN A 133 -32.02 15.56 5.24
CA GLN A 133 -33.27 15.06 4.68
C GLN A 133 -34.48 15.48 5.52
N GLY A 134 -34.37 15.46 6.85
CA GLY A 134 -35.43 15.95 7.75
C GLY A 134 -35.65 17.46 7.65
N GLU A 135 -34.61 18.26 7.47
CA GLU A 135 -34.73 19.71 7.27
C GLU A 135 -35.35 20.06 5.91
N VAL A 136 -34.93 19.38 4.84
CA VAL A 136 -35.50 19.53 3.50
C VAL A 136 -36.99 19.20 3.51
N GLN A 137 -37.39 18.10 4.15
CA GLN A 137 -38.81 17.75 4.31
C GLN A 137 -39.59 18.84 5.04
N LYS A 138 -39.05 19.41 6.12
CA LYS A 138 -39.72 20.49 6.85
C LYS A 138 -39.89 21.75 6.01
N VAL A 139 -38.89 22.14 5.24
CA VAL A 139 -38.97 23.32 4.36
C VAL A 139 -40.01 23.09 3.25
N GLU A 140 -39.97 21.94 2.60
CA GLU A 140 -40.95 21.58 1.56
C GLU A 140 -42.38 21.51 2.10
N GLU A 141 -42.57 21.00 3.32
CA GLU A 141 -43.87 21.00 3.97
C GLU A 141 -44.38 22.41 4.27
N VAL A 142 -43.52 23.32 4.74
CA VAL A 142 -43.93 24.69 5.06
C VAL A 142 -44.32 25.45 3.79
N ASP A 143 -43.55 25.32 2.71
CA ASP A 143 -43.79 26.07 1.48
C ASP A 143 -45.04 25.60 0.73
N VAL A 144 -45.23 24.30 0.53
CA VAL A 144 -46.32 23.80 -0.33
C VAL A 144 -47.65 23.75 0.41
N PHE A 145 -47.67 23.30 1.66
CA PHE A 145 -48.92 23.30 2.43
C PHE A 145 -49.34 24.73 2.81
N GLY A 146 -48.39 25.66 2.97
CA GLY A 146 -48.68 27.09 3.08
C GLY A 146 -49.46 27.60 1.86
N LEU A 147 -48.95 27.30 0.66
CA LEU A 147 -49.61 27.66 -0.60
C LEU A 147 -50.99 26.98 -0.77
N ILE A 148 -51.12 25.70 -0.43
CA ILE A 148 -52.41 24.99 -0.51
C ILE A 148 -53.44 25.61 0.44
N LYS A 149 -53.03 25.95 1.67
CA LYS A 149 -53.91 26.60 2.64
C LYS A 149 -54.36 27.97 2.14
N GLU A 150 -53.43 28.77 1.61
CA GLU A 150 -53.75 30.06 0.98
C GLU A 150 -54.75 29.89 -0.19
N TYR A 151 -54.55 28.89 -1.04
CA TYR A 151 -55.45 28.58 -2.15
C TYR A 151 -56.88 28.27 -1.66
N LEU A 152 -57.01 27.46 -0.61
CA LEU A 152 -58.31 27.12 -0.02
C LEU A 152 -58.98 28.34 0.63
N GLU A 153 -58.22 29.17 1.35
CA GLU A 153 -58.73 30.42 1.93
C GLU A 153 -59.24 31.40 0.86
N ILE A 154 -58.51 31.54 -0.26
CA ILE A 154 -58.95 32.36 -1.40
C ILE A 154 -60.24 31.79 -2.00
N LYS A 155 -60.32 30.45 -2.16
CA LYS A 155 -61.50 29.76 -2.68
C LYS A 155 -62.73 29.99 -1.78
N GLU A 156 -62.56 30.03 -0.46
CA GLU A 156 -63.63 30.36 0.47
C GLU A 156 -64.02 31.83 0.44
N LYS A 157 -63.06 32.75 0.41
CA LYS A 157 -63.31 34.20 0.32
C LYS A 157 -64.10 34.55 -0.92
N LYS A 158 -63.78 33.94 -2.07
CA LYS A 158 -64.54 34.10 -3.31
C LYS A 158 -66.01 33.72 -3.21
N ARG A 159 -66.40 32.79 -2.32
CA ARG A 159 -67.81 32.45 -2.11
C ARG A 159 -68.58 33.51 -1.32
N LYS A 160 -67.86 34.40 -0.63
CA LYS A 160 -68.42 35.40 0.29
C LYS A 160 -68.35 36.83 -0.27
N VAL A 161 -67.49 37.07 -1.25
CA VAL A 161 -67.33 38.38 -1.91
C VAL A 161 -68.48 38.65 -2.87
N THR A 162 -69.00 39.89 -2.82
CA THR A 162 -70.09 40.36 -3.69
C THR A 162 -69.67 41.48 -4.65
N THR A 163 -68.48 42.07 -4.45
CA THR A 163 -67.95 43.15 -5.27
C THR A 163 -67.06 42.60 -6.40
N GLU A 164 -67.31 43.07 -7.62
CA GLU A 164 -66.66 42.57 -8.84
C GLU A 164 -65.14 42.82 -8.85
N GLY A 165 -64.70 43.95 -8.28
CA GLY A 165 -63.28 44.30 -8.17
C GLY A 165 -62.48 43.36 -7.24
N GLU A 166 -63.02 43.04 -6.06
CA GLU A 166 -62.40 42.10 -5.12
C GLU A 166 -62.36 40.68 -5.69
N LEU A 167 -63.40 40.30 -6.45
CA LEU A 167 -63.47 39.01 -7.14
C LEU A 167 -62.32 38.86 -8.15
N LEU A 168 -62.05 39.92 -8.91
CA LEU A 168 -61.00 39.97 -9.92
C LEU A 168 -59.58 39.96 -9.31
N GLU A 169 -59.39 40.58 -8.14
CA GLU A 169 -58.14 40.49 -7.38
C GLU A 169 -57.92 39.10 -6.79
N LEU A 170 -58.96 38.48 -6.24
CA LEU A 170 -58.90 37.11 -5.74
C LEU A 170 -58.65 36.11 -6.88
N ASP A 171 -59.14 36.36 -8.09
CA ASP A 171 -58.83 35.56 -9.30
C ASP A 171 -57.35 35.62 -9.64
N LYS A 172 -56.76 36.83 -9.70
CA LYS A 172 -55.33 37.00 -9.98
C LYS A 172 -54.47 36.32 -8.90
N ARG A 173 -54.85 36.46 -7.62
CA ARG A 173 -54.13 35.84 -6.51
C ARG A 173 -54.23 34.32 -6.53
N GLN A 174 -55.44 33.78 -6.75
CA GLN A 174 -55.65 32.34 -6.87
C GLN A 174 -54.81 31.75 -8.01
N LYS A 175 -54.80 32.41 -9.17
CA LYS A 175 -54.03 31.95 -10.33
C LYS A 175 -52.53 31.89 -10.03
N LYS A 176 -51.98 32.92 -9.37
CA LYS A 176 -50.57 32.93 -8.94
C LYS A 176 -50.23 31.78 -7.98
N VAL A 177 -51.06 31.57 -6.96
CA VAL A 177 -50.86 30.48 -6.00
C VAL A 177 -50.96 29.12 -6.70
N GLN A 178 -51.90 28.98 -7.64
CA GLN A 178 -52.08 27.76 -8.43
C GLN A 178 -50.88 27.49 -9.35
N GLU A 179 -50.30 28.54 -9.97
CA GLU A 179 -49.08 28.45 -10.77
C GLU A 179 -47.89 28.01 -9.91
N SER A 180 -47.71 28.57 -8.70
CA SER A 180 -46.66 28.16 -7.76
C SER A 180 -46.81 26.70 -7.32
N ILE A 181 -48.03 26.25 -7.02
CA ILE A 181 -48.30 24.84 -6.69
C ILE A 181 -48.00 23.94 -7.90
N ASN A 182 -48.43 24.34 -9.10
CA ASN A 182 -48.17 23.55 -10.30
C ASN A 182 -46.68 23.45 -10.64
N ALA A 183 -45.90 24.51 -10.42
CA ALA A 183 -44.45 24.48 -10.60
C ALA A 183 -43.79 23.49 -9.63
N PHE A 184 -44.21 23.47 -8.36
CA PHE A 184 -43.75 22.48 -7.39
C PHE A 184 -44.09 21.04 -7.82
N LEU A 185 -45.32 20.81 -8.30
CA LEU A 185 -45.74 19.48 -8.75
C LEU A 185 -44.96 19.01 -9.98
N GLU A 186 -44.58 19.91 -10.90
CA GLU A 186 -43.69 19.59 -12.02
C GLU A 186 -42.30 19.20 -11.56
N GLU A 187 -41.72 19.97 -10.64
CA GLU A 187 -40.41 19.70 -10.06
C GLU A 187 -40.36 18.32 -9.39
N LYS A 188 -41.43 17.95 -8.68
CA LYS A 188 -41.56 16.64 -8.03
C LYS A 188 -42.09 15.53 -8.94
N SER A 189 -42.34 15.81 -10.22
CA SER A 189 -42.91 14.85 -11.18
C SER A 189 -44.24 14.22 -10.73
N ILE A 190 -45.09 14.99 -10.04
CA ILE A 190 -46.40 14.57 -9.54
C ILE A 190 -47.49 14.94 -10.55
N ASP A 191 -48.44 14.04 -10.80
CA ASP A 191 -49.56 14.29 -11.69
C ASP A 191 -50.47 15.41 -11.15
N LYS A 192 -50.46 16.56 -11.83
CA LYS A 192 -51.28 17.73 -11.49
C LYS A 192 -52.78 17.43 -11.46
N LEU A 193 -53.28 16.65 -12.42
CA LEU A 193 -54.71 16.33 -12.50
C LEU A 193 -55.13 15.46 -11.32
N LEU A 194 -54.30 14.49 -10.96
CA LEU A 194 -54.52 13.64 -9.80
C LEU A 194 -54.50 14.46 -8.51
N PHE A 195 -53.51 15.35 -8.36
CA PHE A 195 -53.40 16.26 -7.21
C PHE A 195 -54.66 17.11 -7.03
N TRP A 196 -55.06 17.86 -8.07
CA TRP A 196 -56.20 18.78 -7.97
C TRP A 196 -57.53 18.05 -7.77
N ARG A 197 -57.69 16.84 -8.34
CA ARG A 197 -58.86 15.99 -8.05
C ARG A 197 -58.88 15.55 -6.59
N THR A 198 -57.75 15.11 -6.07
CA THR A 198 -57.62 14.64 -4.68
C THR A 198 -57.88 15.77 -3.69
N LEU A 199 -57.31 16.96 -3.93
CA LEU A 199 -57.53 18.14 -3.10
C LEU A 199 -59.02 18.52 -3.04
N ASN A 200 -59.73 18.45 -4.16
CA ASN A 200 -61.14 18.84 -4.23
C ASN A 200 -62.10 17.78 -3.68
N LEU A 201 -61.77 16.48 -3.79
CA LEU A 201 -62.66 15.37 -3.41
C LEU A 201 -62.39 14.83 -2.01
N LYS A 202 -61.11 14.73 -1.63
CA LYS A 202 -60.67 14.07 -0.39
C LYS A 202 -60.06 15.04 0.63
N GLY A 203 -59.74 16.26 0.21
CA GLY A 203 -59.21 17.31 1.08
C GLY A 203 -57.70 17.25 1.28
N ILE A 204 -57.21 18.11 2.17
CA ILE A 204 -55.77 18.39 2.34
C ILE A 204 -54.99 17.22 2.96
N ASP A 205 -55.64 16.41 3.80
CA ASP A 205 -54.98 15.30 4.50
C ASP A 205 -54.59 14.16 3.54
N GLU A 206 -55.42 13.88 2.53
CA GLU A 206 -55.08 12.87 1.52
C GLU A 206 -54.02 13.39 0.55
N VAL A 207 -54.08 14.67 0.20
CA VAL A 207 -53.01 15.33 -0.57
C VAL A 207 -51.68 15.26 0.18
N ARG A 208 -51.71 15.35 1.53
CA ARG A 208 -50.51 15.22 2.34
C ARG A 208 -49.87 13.84 2.23
N LYS A 209 -50.65 12.76 2.24
CA LYS A 209 -50.14 11.39 2.02
C LYS A 209 -49.55 11.23 0.62
N MET A 210 -50.26 11.72 -0.40
CA MET A 210 -49.81 11.70 -1.79
C MET A 210 -48.47 12.41 -2.00
N LEU A 211 -48.26 13.57 -1.38
CA LEU A 211 -47.00 14.31 -1.47
C LEU A 211 -45.85 13.66 -0.69
N ARG A 212 -46.15 12.87 0.35
CA ARG A 212 -45.15 12.12 1.14
C ARG A 212 -44.80 10.75 0.57
N GLY A 213 -45.54 10.26 -0.43
CA GLY A 213 -45.34 8.93 -1.00
C GLY A 213 -45.83 7.79 -0.09
N GLU A 214 -46.76 8.08 0.83
CA GLU A 214 -47.45 7.11 1.70
C GLU A 214 -48.75 6.60 1.05
#